data_AF-A0A4Y8WRD1-F1
#
_entry.id   AF-A0A4Y8WRD1-F1
#
_cell.length_a   1.000
_cell.length_b   1.000
_cell.length_c   1.000
_cell.angle_alpha   90.00
_cell.angle_beta   90.00
_cell.angle_gamma   90.00
#
_symmetry.space_group_name_H-M   'P 1'
#
loop_
_entity.id
_entity.type
_entity.pdbx_description
1 polymer ?
#
loop_
_entity_poly.entity_id
_entity_poly.type
_entity_poly.pdbx_seq_one_letter_code
_entity_poly.pdbx_strand_id
1 'polypeptide(L)' 'MVSAERIADSDRYKITGNLTMKETTNSISFVAQVTEDAGTFTAVSDTIRLDRTQGVLTTVRRISSRTSRTTLSTTRCL' A
#
# COMPACT_ATOMS: atom_id res chain seq x y z
N MET A 1 4.17 -11.37 7.77
CA MET A 1 5.08 -12.31 7.11
C MET A 1 6.14 -11.49 6.41
N VAL A 2 7.42 -11.80 6.62
CA VAL A 2 8.56 -11.12 5.97
C VAL A 2 9.29 -12.16 5.14
N SER A 3 9.68 -11.83 3.92
CA SER A 3 10.48 -12.69 3.05
C SER A 3 11.64 -11.94 2.44
N ALA A 4 12.71 -12.66 2.13
CA ALA A 4 13.87 -12.15 1.43
C ALA A 4 14.24 -13.14 0.32
N GLU A 5 14.37 -12.62 -0.90
CA GLU A 5 14.72 -13.41 -2.10
C GLU A 5 16.02 -12.85 -2.69
N ARG A 6 17.03 -13.70 -2.85
CA ARG A 6 18.28 -13.29 -3.50
C ARG A 6 18.02 -13.00 -4.97
N ILE A 7 18.49 -11.86 -5.46
CA ILE A 7 18.40 -11.47 -6.86
C ILE A 7 19.67 -11.97 -7.55
N ALA A 8 19.52 -13.04 -8.34
CA ALA A 8 20.61 -13.68 -9.08
C ALA A 8 21.81 -14.08 -8.18
N ASP A 9 23.00 -14.18 -8.77
CA ASP A 9 24.26 -14.43 -8.06
C ASP A 9 24.90 -13.10 -7.61
N SER A 10 24.12 -12.26 -6.92
CA SER A 10 24.60 -11.01 -6.33
C SER A 10 24.23 -10.93 -4.85
N ASP A 11 24.89 -10.05 -4.12
CA ASP A 11 24.59 -9.75 -2.71
C ASP A 11 23.34 -8.86 -2.55
N ARG A 12 22.44 -8.86 -3.54
CA ARG A 12 21.22 -8.07 -3.53
C ARG A 12 20.02 -8.95 -3.23
N TYR A 13 19.17 -8.48 -2.35
CA TYR A 13 17.97 -9.18 -1.91
C TYR A 13 16.74 -8.32 -2.14
N LYS A 14 15.70 -8.92 -2.71
CA LYS A 14 14.35 -8.36 -2.69
C LYS A 14 13.72 -8.72 -1.35
N ILE A 15 13.49 -7.71 -0.53
CA ILE A 15 12.86 -7.85 0.78
C ILE A 15 11.39 -7.47 0.64
N THR A 16 10.50 -8.33 1.09
CA THR A 16 9.06 -8.05 1.15
C THR A 16 8.59 -8.13 2.60
N GLY A 17 7.85 -7.12 3.03
CA GLY A 17 7.38 -7.04 4.40
C GLY A 17 6.26 -6.04 4.57
N ASN A 18 5.72 -5.97 5.78
CA ASN A 18 4.66 -5.04 6.11
C ASN A 18 5.26 -3.75 6.67
N LEU A 19 4.85 -2.61 6.11
CA LEU A 19 5.12 -1.29 6.64
C LEU A 19 3.85 -0.72 7.25
N THR A 20 3.90 -0.38 8.53
CA THR A 20 2.82 0.29 9.23
C THR A 20 3.14 1.78 9.38
N MET A 21 2.25 2.63 8.87
CA MET A 21 2.33 4.10 9.02
C MET A 21 0.95 4.63 9.41
N LYS A 22 0.88 5.45 10.47
CA LYS A 22 -0.38 6.04 10.97
C LYS A 22 -1.52 5.00 10.98
N GLU A 23 -1.27 3.88 11.66
CA GLU A 23 -2.23 2.77 11.84
C GLU A 23 -2.60 1.99 10.57
N THR A 24 -2.14 2.41 9.40
CA THR A 24 -2.34 1.69 8.13
C THR A 24 -1.16 0.77 7.87
N THR A 25 -1.43 -0.52 7.65
CA THR A 25 -0.41 -1.51 7.32
C THR A 25 -0.51 -1.89 5.85
N ASN A 26 0.58 -1.70 5.11
CA ASN A 26 0.68 -2.06 3.70
C ASN A 26 1.84 -3.02 3.48
N SER A 27 1.69 -3.95 2.55
CA SER A 27 2.81 -4.76 2.08
C SER A 27 3.68 -3.92 1.14
N ILE A 28 4.98 -3.86 1.42
CA ILE A 28 5.98 -3.18 0.59
C ILE A 28 7.06 -4.18 0.17
N SER A 29 7.71 -3.88 -0.96
CA SER A 29 8.92 -4.59 -1.35
C SER A 29 9.99 -3.60 -1.82
N PHE A 30 11.24 -3.86 -1.45
CA PHE A 30 12.39 -3.05 -1.84
C PHE A 30 13.63 -3.93 -2.01
N VAL A 31 14.64 -3.41 -2.71
CA VAL A 31 15.90 -4.12 -2.94
C VAL A 31 16.96 -3.57 -2.00
N ALA A 32 17.64 -4.44 -1.27
CA ALA A 32 18.78 -4.07 -0.43
C ALA A 32 20.03 -4.85 -0.85
N GLN A 33 21.19 -4.21 -0.80
CA GLN A 33 22.49 -4.87 -0.82
C GLN A 33 22.85 -5.31 0.59
N VAL A 34 23.25 -6.56 0.75
CA VAL A 34 23.66 -7.13 2.03
C VAL A 34 25.17 -7.31 2.01
N THR A 35 25.85 -6.84 3.05
CA THR A 35 27.28 -7.09 3.25
C THR A 35 27.49 -7.73 4.61
N GLU A 36 28.43 -8.68 4.69
CA GLU A 36 28.87 -9.28 5.95
C GLU A 36 30.26 -8.74 6.30
N ASP A 37 30.43 -8.24 7.52
CA ASP A 37 31.73 -7.89 8.08
C ASP A 37 31.84 -8.37 9.52
N ALA A 38 32.86 -9.18 9.81
CA ALA A 38 33.13 -9.77 11.13
C ALA A 38 31.89 -10.38 11.83
N GLY A 39 31.01 -11.06 11.07
CA GLY A 39 29.77 -11.67 11.58
C GLY A 39 28.59 -10.69 11.74
N THR A 40 28.76 -9.43 11.36
CA THR A 40 27.69 -8.42 11.29
C THR A 40 27.15 -8.32 9.87
N PHE A 41 25.84 -8.50 9.71
CA PHE A 41 25.16 -8.34 8.43
C PHE A 41 24.53 -6.95 8.34
N THR A 42 24.91 -6.20 7.30
CA THR A 42 24.35 -4.87 7.02
C THR A 42 23.54 -4.92 5.73
N ALA A 43 22.28 -4.48 5.78
CA ALA A 43 21.42 -4.36 4.61
C ALA A 43 21.17 -2.89 4.27
N VAL A 44 21.62 -2.44 3.11
CA VAL A 44 21.49 -1.05 2.65
C VAL A 44 20.62 -0.98 1.40
N SER A 45 19.65 -0.08 1.38
CA SER A 45 18.85 0.23 0.19
C SER A 45 19.00 1.71 -0.13
N ASP A 46 19.27 2.05 -1.39
CA ASP A 46 19.43 3.44 -1.82
C ASP A 46 18.12 4.22 -1.77
N THR A 47 17.00 3.56 -2.04
CA THR A 47 15.69 4.22 -2.11
C THR A 47 14.57 3.23 -1.86
N ILE A 48 13.67 3.58 -0.93
CA ILE A 48 12.39 2.91 -0.75
C ILE A 48 11.31 3.85 -1.30
N ARG A 49 10.63 3.41 -2.37
CA ARG A 49 9.53 4.18 -2.97
C ARG A 49 8.22 3.81 -2.30
N LEU A 50 7.55 4.81 -1.73
CA LEU A 50 6.26 4.65 -1.08
C LEU A 50 5.24 5.56 -1.76
N ASP A 51 4.08 4.99 -2.12
CA ASP A 51 2.96 5.78 -2.60
C ASP A 51 2.11 6.24 -1.40
N ARG A 52 2.09 7.57 -1.18
CA ARG A 52 1.30 8.20 -0.10
C ARG A 52 -0.21 7.95 -0.21
N THR A 53 -0.73 7.63 -1.40
CA THR A 53 -2.15 7.33 -1.58
C THR A 53 -2.53 5.98 -1.00
N GLN A 54 -1.58 5.07 -0.86
CA GLN A 54 -1.76 3.77 -0.19
C GLN A 54 -1.77 3.90 1.34
N GLY A 55 -1.21 4.98 1.89
CA GLY A 55 -1.11 5.24 3.34
C GLY A 55 -2.16 6.21 3.89
N VAL A 56 -3.03 6.76 3.03
CA VAL A 56 -4.17 7.57 3.46
C VAL A 56 -5.42 6.77 3.16
N LEU A 57 -6.18 6.47 4.21
CA LEU A 57 -7.55 5.99 4.13
C LEU A 57 -8.39 7.02 3.37
N THR A 58 -8.29 7.03 2.04
CA THR A 58 -9.18 7.82 1.21
C THR A 58 -10.48 7.04 1.18
N THR A 59 -11.32 7.25 2.20
CA THR A 59 -12.75 6.96 2.08
C THR A 59 -13.28 7.87 0.97
N VAL A 60 -13.08 7.47 -0.28
CA VAL A 60 -13.88 7.98 -1.40
C VAL A 60 -15.24 7.31 -1.23
N ARG A 61 -16.04 7.86 -0.31
CA ARG A 61 -17.48 7.64 -0.32
C ARG A 61 -17.97 8.29 -1.61
N ARG A 62 -18.03 7.49 -2.68
CA ARG A 62 -18.71 7.87 -3.92
C ARG A 62 -20.18 7.99 -3.56
N ILE A 63 -20.61 9.16 -3.10
CA ILE A 63 -22.02 9.52 -3.10
C ILE A 63 -22.36 9.67 -4.58
N SER A 64 -22.82 8.59 -5.19
CA SER A 64 -23.54 8.69 -6.45
C SER A 64 -24.83 9.45 -6.15
N SER A 65 -24.81 10.77 -6.34
CA SER A 65 -26.02 11.56 -6.46
C SER A 65 -26.75 11.13 -7.73
N ARG A 66 -27.44 10.00 -7.67
CA ARG A 66 -28.41 9.62 -8.70
C ARG A 66 -29.64 10.49 -8.46
N THR A 67 -29.60 11.69 -9.02
CA THR A 67 -30.78 12.54 -9.20
C THR A 67 -31.72 11.82 -10.17
N SER A 68 -32.50 10.87 -9.66
CA SER A 68 -33.66 10.34 -10.37
C SER A 68 -34.79 11.34 -10.19
N ARG A 69 -34.82 12.33 -11.08
CA ARG A 69 -36.00 13.16 -11.34
C ARG A 69 -36.96 12.30 -12.17
N THR A 70 -38.03 11.79 -11.56
CA THR A 70 -39.20 11.33 -12.33
C THR A 70 -40.50 11.57 -11.55
N THR A 71 -41.24 12.58 -12.03
CA THR A 71 -42.70 12.77 -12.05
C THR A 71 -43.52 12.76 -10.75
N LEU A 72 -44.07 13.94 -10.43
CA LEU A 72 -45.27 14.12 -9.60
C LEU A 72 -46.45 13.34 -10.18
N SER A 73 -47.16 12.59 -9.33
CA SER A 73 -48.60 12.36 -9.50
C SER A 73 -49.26 12.42 -8.12
N THR A 74 -49.94 13.53 -7.88
CA THR A 74 -50.82 13.74 -6.73
C THR A 74 -52.11 12.97 -6.97
N THR A 75 -52.35 11.92 -6.18
CA THR A 75 -53.70 11.37 -6.05
C THR A 75 -54.16 11.61 -4.63
N ARG A 76 -54.96 12.68 -4.45
CA ARG A 76 -55.88 12.79 -3.32
C ARG A 76 -57.01 11.80 -3.58
N CYS A 77 -57.29 10.93 -2.63
CA CYS A 77 -58.64 10.40 -2.41
C CYS A 77 -58.94 10.52 -0.91
N LEU A 78 -60.13 11.05 -0.65
CA LEU A 78 -60.78 11.25 0.63
C LEU A 78 -60.95 9.93 1.40
#